data_AF-A0A840P8R8-F1
#
_entry.id   AF-A0A840P8R8-F1
#
_cell.length_a   1.000
_cell.length_b   1.000
_cell.length_c   1.000
_cell.angle_alpha   90.00
_cell.angle_beta   90.00
_cell.angle_gamma   90.00
#
_symmetry.space_group_name_H-M   'P 1'
#
loop_
_entity.id
_entity.type
_entity.pdbx_description
1 polymer ?
#
loop_
_entity_poly.entity_id
_entity_poly.type
_entity_poly.pdbx_seq_one_letter_code
_entity_poly.pdbx_strand_id
1 'polypeptide(L)'
;MLANAALALLTGVTALTGVTAPRPFTPAPATLSVLTWNICAGTNAGCALYRLSPAEVAWHVSAYAARVAPDVIFLQESCSSLDRPLEYWLERRTGREWSVRSAWLAARDGTPYPCHPDRFGGPRGAQSVAVAVAGPAPAFRTHALTSPPWYVRRAAVCAVLPALRVNVCGAHLSSGLPGDDGQPGAPYRTRQIGELMAAATVPGHRAVFGGDLNVTPPDGGGASAAGHAAIASAYRAYDECDRRGARRTGRWTHAKPIPGGGVLRRKLDYLFAPRGSVRLCHVEQGVTLSDHGPMYARLAL
;
A
#
# COMPACT_ATOMS: atom_id res chain seq x y z
N MET A 1 84.06 51.99 -26.49
CA MET A 1 83.01 51.16 -27.14
C MET A 1 82.78 49.96 -26.25
N LEU A 2 81.90 50.11 -25.26
CA LEU A 2 80.49 49.70 -25.24
C LEU A 2 80.29 48.18 -25.14
N ALA A 3 79.71 47.82 -24.00
CA ALA A 3 79.32 46.53 -23.48
C ALA A 3 78.25 45.81 -24.32
N ASN A 4 78.05 44.51 -24.05
CA ASN A 4 76.73 43.98 -23.71
C ASN A 4 76.83 42.62 -22.99
N ALA A 5 76.23 42.57 -21.81
CA ALA A 5 76.02 41.37 -21.00
C ALA A 5 74.57 40.89 -21.20
N ALA A 6 74.38 39.59 -21.42
CA ALA A 6 73.07 38.97 -21.54
C ALA A 6 72.68 38.30 -20.21
N LEU A 7 71.54 38.71 -19.66
CA LEU A 7 70.92 38.19 -18.44
C LEU A 7 69.77 37.25 -18.84
N ALA A 8 69.85 35.97 -18.48
CA ALA A 8 68.78 35.00 -18.70
C ALA A 8 67.90 34.90 -17.44
N LEU A 9 66.62 35.27 -17.57
CA LEU A 9 65.60 35.09 -16.54
C LEU A 9 64.99 33.68 -16.64
N LEU A 10 65.16 32.86 -15.60
CA LEU A 10 64.35 31.66 -15.38
C LEU A 10 63.10 32.03 -14.58
N THR A 11 61.93 31.95 -15.21
CA THR A 11 60.62 32.03 -14.53
C THR A 11 60.19 30.65 -14.06
N GLY A 12 60.20 30.42 -12.75
CA GLY A 12 59.65 29.22 -12.13
C GLY A 12 58.12 29.28 -12.07
N VAL A 13 57.46 28.26 -12.63
CA VAL A 13 56.01 28.06 -12.52
C VAL A 13 55.73 27.09 -11.38
N THR A 14 55.23 27.60 -10.25
CA THR A 14 54.78 26.79 -9.11
C THR A 14 53.34 26.34 -9.36
N ALA A 15 53.15 25.08 -9.77
CA ALA A 15 51.83 24.48 -9.88
C ALA A 15 51.31 24.11 -8.48
N LEU A 16 50.36 24.90 -7.97
CA LEU A 16 49.59 24.57 -6.76
C LEU A 16 48.60 23.45 -7.10
N THR A 17 48.97 22.21 -6.82
CA THR A 17 48.04 21.07 -6.83
C THR A 17 47.10 21.19 -5.63
N GLY A 18 45.95 21.84 -5.82
CA GLY A 18 44.88 21.87 -4.84
C GLY A 18 44.31 20.46 -4.63
N VAL A 19 44.71 19.81 -3.53
CA VAL A 19 44.09 18.57 -3.07
C VAL A 19 42.70 18.93 -2.55
N THR A 20 41.69 18.82 -3.41
CA THR A 20 40.29 18.86 -2.97
C THR A 20 40.03 17.62 -2.12
N ALA A 21 39.88 17.82 -0.81
CA ALA A 21 39.46 16.77 0.10
C ALA A 21 38.14 16.14 -0.41
N PRO A 22 38.03 14.80 -0.47
CA PRO A 22 36.81 14.14 -0.91
C PRO A 22 35.65 14.58 -0.02
N ARG A 23 34.61 15.11 -0.66
CA ARG A 23 33.40 15.56 0.02
C ARG A 23 32.81 14.35 0.76
N PRO A 24 32.54 14.43 2.07
CA PRO A 24 31.98 13.31 2.81
C PRO A 24 30.69 12.83 2.14
N PHE A 25 30.66 11.56 1.75
CA PHE A 25 29.47 10.91 1.22
C PHE A 25 28.41 10.92 2.31
N THR A 26 27.38 11.76 2.14
CA THR A 26 26.20 11.70 2.99
C THR A 26 25.27 10.68 2.34
N PRO A 27 25.00 9.52 2.96
CA PRO A 27 24.06 8.56 2.40
C PRO A 27 22.73 9.25 2.14
N ALA A 28 22.13 9.00 0.98
CA ALA A 28 20.77 9.46 0.72
C ALA A 28 19.86 8.91 1.84
N PRO A 29 18.90 9.71 2.35
CA PRO A 29 17.96 9.23 3.34
C PRO A 29 17.27 7.96 2.82
N ALA A 30 17.19 6.92 3.64
CA ALA A 30 16.46 5.72 3.26
C ALA A 30 14.99 6.08 3.03
N THR A 31 14.42 5.59 1.93
CA THR A 31 13.02 5.82 1.58
C THR A 31 12.29 4.50 1.41
N LEU A 32 10.97 4.53 1.59
CA LEU A 32 10.08 3.41 1.31
C LEU A 32 8.90 3.90 0.51
N SER A 33 8.60 3.23 -0.59
CA SER A 33 7.43 3.50 -1.42
C SER A 33 6.38 2.41 -1.24
N VAL A 34 5.16 2.78 -0.90
CA VAL A 34 4.07 1.83 -0.62
C VAL A 34 2.86 2.12 -1.50
N LEU A 35 2.33 1.09 -2.14
CA LEU A 35 1.10 1.10 -2.92
C LEU A 35 0.03 0.31 -2.18
N THR A 36 -1.20 0.80 -2.15
CA THR A 36 -2.38 0.00 -1.80
C THR A 36 -3.43 0.09 -2.89
N TRP A 37 -4.10 -1.03 -3.16
CA TRP A 37 -5.18 -1.08 -4.15
C TRP A 37 -6.15 -2.23 -3.87
N ASN A 38 -7.41 -1.92 -3.59
CA ASN A 38 -8.50 -2.89 -3.80
C ASN A 38 -8.70 -3.08 -5.31
N ILE A 39 -8.34 -4.26 -5.81
CA ILE A 39 -8.36 -4.55 -7.25
C ILE A 39 -9.71 -5.12 -7.72
N CYS A 40 -10.67 -5.32 -6.82
CA CYS A 40 -12.03 -5.74 -7.15
C CYS A 40 -12.08 -6.96 -8.10
N ALA A 41 -11.14 -7.89 -7.93
CA ALA A 41 -10.97 -9.00 -8.87
C ALA A 41 -11.78 -10.24 -8.45
N GLY A 42 -12.18 -10.32 -7.18
CA GLY A 42 -12.72 -11.53 -6.57
C GLY A 42 -14.13 -11.91 -7.03
N THR A 43 -15.12 -11.10 -6.67
CA THR A 43 -16.55 -11.47 -6.73
C THR A 43 -17.47 -10.40 -7.32
N ASN A 44 -17.02 -9.16 -7.47
CA ASN A 44 -17.85 -8.05 -7.92
C ASN A 44 -17.87 -7.95 -9.46
N ALA A 45 -19.01 -8.28 -10.07
CA ALA A 45 -19.19 -8.25 -11.52
C ALA A 45 -19.15 -6.85 -12.16
N GLY A 46 -19.19 -5.78 -11.37
CA GLY A 46 -19.09 -4.41 -11.85
C GLY A 46 -17.67 -3.95 -12.21
N CYS A 47 -16.64 -4.73 -11.88
CA CYS A 47 -15.24 -4.35 -12.07
C CYS A 47 -14.63 -5.01 -13.32
N ALA A 48 -13.76 -4.29 -14.04
CA ALA A 48 -13.18 -4.84 -15.26
C ALA A 48 -12.18 -5.98 -15.00
N LEU A 49 -11.56 -6.02 -13.82
CA LEU A 49 -10.68 -7.11 -13.37
C LEU A 49 -11.45 -8.38 -12.94
N TYR A 50 -12.77 -8.33 -12.85
CA TYR A 50 -13.61 -9.47 -12.54
C TYR A 50 -13.48 -10.57 -13.59
N ARG A 51 -13.28 -11.81 -13.10
CA ARG A 51 -13.09 -13.03 -13.91
C ARG A 51 -11.93 -12.98 -14.92
N LEU A 52 -11.05 -11.98 -14.87
CA LEU A 52 -9.77 -12.08 -15.56
C LEU A 52 -8.94 -13.22 -14.98
N SER A 53 -8.17 -13.88 -15.83
CA SER A 53 -7.22 -14.90 -15.38
C SER A 53 -6.20 -14.30 -14.41
N PRO A 54 -5.58 -15.10 -13.54
CA PRO A 54 -4.56 -14.60 -12.61
C PRO A 54 -3.40 -13.89 -13.32
N ALA A 55 -3.02 -14.36 -14.51
CA ALA A 55 -1.97 -13.75 -15.33
C ALA A 55 -2.35 -12.37 -15.87
N GLU A 56 -3.60 -12.19 -16.33
CA GLU A 56 -4.09 -10.88 -16.81
C GLU A 56 -4.19 -9.87 -15.67
N VAL A 57 -4.71 -10.27 -14.50
CA VAL A 57 -4.75 -9.40 -13.31
C VAL A 57 -3.34 -8.99 -12.89
N ALA A 58 -2.42 -9.95 -12.79
CA ALA A 58 -1.02 -9.68 -12.48
C ALA A 58 -0.37 -8.72 -13.48
N TRP A 59 -0.67 -8.86 -14.78
CA TRP A 59 -0.18 -7.96 -15.82
C TRP A 59 -0.62 -6.52 -15.58
N HIS A 60 -1.91 -6.29 -15.27
CA HIS A 60 -2.43 -4.94 -15.01
C HIS A 60 -1.84 -4.32 -13.73
N VAL A 61 -1.78 -5.09 -12.64
CA VAL A 61 -1.24 -4.60 -11.36
C VAL A 61 0.23 -4.21 -11.50
N SER A 62 1.04 -5.08 -12.09
CA SER A 62 2.47 -4.83 -12.27
C SER A 62 2.76 -3.74 -13.31
N ALA A 63 1.91 -3.56 -14.33
CA ALA A 63 2.01 -2.42 -15.24
C ALA A 63 1.80 -1.09 -14.51
N TYR A 64 0.84 -1.03 -13.58
CA TYR A 64 0.68 0.13 -12.70
C TYR A 64 1.91 0.30 -11.80
N ALA A 65 2.37 -0.78 -11.15
CA ALA A 65 3.53 -0.76 -10.27
C ALA A 65 4.80 -0.26 -10.97
N ALA A 66 5.02 -0.61 -12.24
CA ALA A 66 6.17 -0.13 -13.01
C ALA A 66 6.20 1.40 -13.17
N ARG A 67 5.04 2.07 -13.18
CA ARG A 67 4.96 3.54 -13.31
C ARG A 67 5.28 4.27 -12.01
N VAL A 68 4.92 3.68 -10.87
CA VAL A 68 5.07 4.33 -9.55
C VAL A 68 6.22 3.75 -8.71
N ALA A 69 6.83 2.65 -9.18
CA ALA A 69 7.96 1.94 -8.59
C ALA A 69 7.82 1.73 -7.07
N PRO A 70 6.76 1.04 -6.58
CA PRO A 70 6.60 0.79 -5.16
C PRO A 70 7.62 -0.25 -4.69
N ASP A 71 7.96 -0.22 -3.41
CA ASP A 71 8.75 -1.27 -2.74
C ASP A 71 7.83 -2.29 -2.04
N VAL A 72 6.61 -1.87 -1.72
CA VAL A 72 5.59 -2.69 -1.06
C VAL A 72 4.24 -2.44 -1.73
N ILE A 73 3.47 -3.50 -1.94
CA ILE A 73 2.11 -3.44 -2.50
C ILE A 73 1.16 -4.17 -1.56
N PHE A 74 0.08 -3.51 -1.14
CA PHE A 74 -1.06 -4.12 -0.47
C PHE A 74 -2.21 -4.27 -1.48
N LEU A 75 -2.68 -5.50 -1.68
CA LEU A 75 -3.82 -5.79 -2.56
C LEU A 75 -5.00 -6.32 -1.75
N GLN A 76 -6.18 -5.78 -2.03
CA GLN A 76 -7.45 -6.25 -1.48
C GLN A 76 -8.36 -6.74 -2.60
N GLU A 77 -9.25 -7.68 -2.27
CA GLU A 77 -10.10 -8.37 -3.24
C GLU A 77 -9.34 -8.98 -4.41
N SER A 78 -8.12 -9.43 -4.14
CA SER A 78 -7.40 -10.34 -5.01
C SER A 78 -7.94 -11.77 -4.84
N CYS A 79 -7.44 -12.68 -5.66
CA CYS A 79 -7.66 -14.11 -5.50
C CYS A 79 -6.34 -14.81 -5.18
N SER A 80 -6.34 -15.85 -4.36
CA SER A 80 -5.10 -16.52 -3.90
C SER A 80 -4.25 -17.13 -5.02
N SER A 81 -4.82 -17.39 -6.20
CA SER A 81 -4.06 -17.79 -7.39
C SER A 81 -3.20 -16.68 -8.01
N LEU A 82 -3.35 -15.43 -7.55
CA LEU A 82 -2.62 -14.27 -8.07
C LEU A 82 -1.15 -14.24 -7.66
N ASP A 83 -0.77 -14.88 -6.53
CA ASP A 83 0.53 -14.67 -5.90
C ASP A 83 1.72 -14.92 -6.85
N ARG A 84 1.80 -16.12 -7.46
CA ARG A 84 2.89 -16.47 -8.40
C ARG A 84 2.88 -15.64 -9.69
N PRO A 85 1.75 -15.48 -10.40
CA PRO A 85 1.71 -14.60 -11.57
C PRO A 85 2.11 -13.15 -11.26
N LEU A 86 1.72 -12.63 -10.10
CA LEU A 86 2.06 -11.28 -9.68
C LEU A 86 3.56 -11.14 -9.43
N GLU A 87 4.16 -12.08 -8.71
CA GLU A 87 5.62 -12.13 -8.50
C GLU A 87 6.35 -12.12 -9.85
N TYR A 88 6.03 -13.06 -10.74
CA TYR A 88 6.61 -13.15 -12.08
C TYR A 88 6.54 -11.83 -12.86
N TRP A 89 5.37 -11.19 -12.90
CA TRP A 89 5.20 -9.96 -13.67
C TRP A 89 5.84 -8.73 -13.01
N LEU A 90 5.90 -8.66 -11.69
CA LEU A 90 6.61 -7.61 -10.96
C LEU A 90 8.11 -7.70 -11.20
N GLU A 91 8.69 -8.89 -11.11
CA GLU A 91 10.10 -9.14 -11.39
C GLU A 91 10.44 -8.78 -12.83
N ARG A 92 9.64 -9.26 -13.79
CA ARG A 92 9.85 -8.99 -15.22
C ARG A 92 9.78 -7.50 -15.56
N ARG A 93 8.93 -6.72 -14.89
CA ARG A 93 8.75 -5.29 -15.18
C ARG A 93 9.70 -4.37 -14.42
N THR A 94 10.12 -4.77 -13.23
CA THR A 94 10.93 -3.90 -12.34
C THR A 94 12.38 -4.31 -12.27
N GLY A 95 12.75 -5.52 -12.72
CA GLY A 95 14.10 -6.07 -12.60
C GLY A 95 14.56 -6.33 -11.16
N ARG A 96 13.64 -6.30 -10.19
CA ARG A 96 13.89 -6.57 -8.78
C ARG A 96 13.26 -7.90 -8.41
N GLU A 97 13.88 -8.63 -7.49
CA GLU A 97 13.23 -9.78 -6.83
C GLU A 97 11.98 -9.31 -6.09
N TRP A 98 10.92 -10.11 -6.14
CA TRP A 98 9.72 -9.88 -5.36
C TRP A 98 9.32 -11.12 -4.58
N SER A 99 8.66 -10.92 -3.46
CA SER A 99 7.97 -12.00 -2.76
C SER A 99 6.53 -11.60 -2.49
N VAL A 100 5.60 -12.52 -2.73
CA VAL A 100 4.18 -12.30 -2.48
C VAL A 100 3.64 -13.28 -1.44
N ARG A 101 2.85 -12.77 -0.48
CA ARG A 101 2.05 -13.60 0.43
C ARG A 101 0.62 -13.11 0.46
N SER A 102 -0.32 -14.04 0.30
CA SER A 102 -1.74 -13.81 0.56
C SER A 102 -2.25 -14.50 1.81
N ALA A 103 -3.32 -13.94 2.37
CA ALA A 103 -4.22 -14.58 3.32
C ALA A 103 -5.63 -14.58 2.74
N TRP A 104 -6.19 -15.78 2.59
CA TRP A 104 -7.57 -15.96 2.18
C TRP A 104 -8.56 -15.41 3.20
N LEU A 105 -9.69 -14.92 2.70
CA LEU A 105 -10.88 -14.69 3.49
C LEU A 105 -11.57 -16.04 3.70
N ALA A 106 -12.14 -16.24 4.88
CA ALA A 106 -12.85 -17.48 5.20
C ALA A 106 -14.34 -17.21 5.41
N ALA A 107 -15.19 -18.13 4.99
CA ALA A 107 -16.59 -18.14 5.36
C ALA A 107 -16.77 -18.39 6.88
N ARG A 108 -18.02 -18.33 7.34
CA ARG A 108 -18.34 -18.52 8.77
C ARG A 108 -17.87 -19.86 9.31
N ASP A 109 -17.92 -20.92 8.53
CA ASP A 109 -17.48 -22.27 8.89
C ASP A 109 -15.95 -22.47 8.79
N GLY A 110 -15.20 -21.43 8.39
CA GLY A 110 -13.76 -21.48 8.20
C GLY A 110 -13.33 -21.98 6.83
N THR A 111 -14.27 -22.36 5.94
CA THR A 111 -13.95 -22.71 4.56
C THR A 111 -13.49 -21.49 3.77
N PRO A 112 -12.70 -21.65 2.70
CA PRO A 112 -12.19 -20.51 1.93
C PRO A 112 -13.33 -19.82 1.20
N TYR A 113 -13.42 -18.49 1.31
CA TYR A 113 -14.42 -17.74 0.56
C TYR A 113 -14.01 -17.67 -0.92
N PRO A 114 -14.74 -18.32 -1.84
CA PRO A 114 -14.24 -18.55 -3.19
C PRO A 114 -14.27 -17.27 -4.04
N CYS A 115 -13.24 -17.08 -4.84
CA CYS A 115 -13.36 -16.19 -6.00
C CYS A 115 -14.26 -16.82 -7.05
N HIS A 116 -14.92 -15.98 -7.85
CA HIS A 116 -15.60 -16.47 -9.04
C HIS A 116 -14.58 -17.02 -10.04
N PRO A 117 -14.89 -18.12 -10.77
CA PRO A 117 -14.02 -18.66 -11.81
C PRO A 117 -13.69 -17.62 -12.88
N ASP A 118 -12.57 -17.79 -13.59
CA ASP A 118 -12.26 -16.92 -14.73
C ASP A 118 -13.30 -17.05 -15.86
N ARG A 119 -13.12 -16.28 -16.93
CA ARG A 119 -14.02 -16.28 -18.09
C ARG A 119 -14.15 -17.65 -18.76
N PHE A 120 -13.16 -18.53 -18.61
CA PHE A 120 -13.10 -19.87 -19.18
C PHE A 120 -13.44 -20.97 -18.15
N GLY A 121 -13.86 -20.59 -16.94
CA GLY A 121 -14.20 -21.53 -15.87
C GLY A 121 -12.99 -22.03 -15.07
N GLY A 122 -11.80 -21.46 -15.31
CA GLY A 122 -10.59 -21.79 -14.56
C GLY A 122 -10.67 -21.37 -13.09
N PRO A 123 -10.08 -22.15 -12.16
CA PRO A 123 -10.11 -21.84 -10.74
C PRO A 123 -9.23 -20.62 -10.45
N ARG A 124 -9.74 -19.69 -9.63
CA ARG A 124 -8.99 -18.51 -9.17
C ARG A 124 -8.63 -18.57 -7.68
N GLY A 125 -9.04 -19.63 -6.98
CA GLY A 125 -8.79 -19.79 -5.55
C GLY A 125 -9.78 -18.99 -4.69
N ALA A 126 -9.33 -18.56 -3.52
CA ALA A 126 -10.15 -17.82 -2.56
C ALA A 126 -9.91 -16.31 -2.67
N GLN A 127 -10.90 -15.49 -2.33
CA GLN A 127 -10.71 -14.06 -2.20
C GLN A 127 -9.73 -13.79 -1.07
N SER A 128 -8.80 -12.86 -1.27
CA SER A 128 -7.66 -12.67 -0.39
C SER A 128 -7.29 -11.20 -0.17
N VAL A 129 -6.49 -11.00 0.88
CA VAL A 129 -5.58 -9.85 1.01
C VAL A 129 -4.18 -10.35 0.67
N ALA A 130 -3.41 -9.58 -0.10
CA ALA A 130 -2.03 -9.91 -0.43
C ALA A 130 -1.07 -8.77 -0.12
N VAL A 131 0.15 -9.12 0.27
CA VAL A 131 1.27 -8.19 0.40
C VAL A 131 2.39 -8.69 -0.49
N ALA A 132 2.85 -7.81 -1.38
CA ALA A 132 4.04 -8.02 -2.20
C ALA A 132 5.14 -7.07 -1.72
N VAL A 133 6.37 -7.57 -1.65
CA VAL A 133 7.55 -6.82 -1.19
C VAL A 133 8.69 -7.01 -2.16
N ALA A 134 9.36 -5.92 -2.53
CA ALA A 134 10.56 -5.95 -3.36
C ALA A 134 11.82 -6.19 -2.51
N GLY A 135 12.75 -6.97 -3.05
CA GLY A 135 14.03 -7.29 -2.42
C GLY A 135 13.98 -8.56 -1.55
N PRO A 136 15.14 -8.93 -0.95
CA PRO A 136 15.32 -10.27 -0.44
C PRO A 136 14.60 -10.54 0.88
N ALA A 137 14.04 -11.74 0.97
CA ALA A 137 13.64 -12.45 2.18
C ALA A 137 12.79 -11.67 3.22
N PRO A 138 11.65 -11.07 2.84
CA PRO A 138 10.68 -10.56 3.81
C PRO A 138 10.14 -11.69 4.69
N ALA A 139 10.04 -11.43 5.99
CA ALA A 139 9.39 -12.36 6.92
C ALA A 139 7.89 -12.04 7.02
N PHE A 140 7.07 -12.84 6.33
CA PHE A 140 5.62 -12.67 6.32
C PHE A 140 4.93 -13.26 7.54
N ARG A 141 3.86 -12.61 8.00
CA ARG A 141 2.94 -13.11 9.03
C ARG A 141 1.49 -12.76 8.67
N THR A 142 0.58 -13.68 8.98
CA THR A 142 -0.86 -13.45 8.83
C THR A 142 -1.48 -13.28 10.20
N HIS A 143 -2.35 -12.27 10.34
CA HIS A 143 -3.08 -11.98 11.56
C HIS A 143 -4.57 -12.09 11.26
N ALA A 144 -5.27 -13.01 11.94
CA ALA A 144 -6.72 -13.02 11.91
C ALA A 144 -7.25 -11.75 12.59
N LEU A 145 -8.30 -11.17 12.02
CA LEU A 145 -8.95 -9.98 12.58
C LEU A 145 -10.33 -10.34 13.12
N THR A 146 -10.74 -9.71 14.22
CA THR A 146 -12.09 -9.87 14.78
C THR A 146 -13.11 -9.52 13.69
N SER A 147 -13.95 -10.49 13.34
CA SER A 147 -14.87 -10.36 12.20
C SER A 147 -16.31 -10.63 12.61
N PRO A 148 -17.29 -10.00 11.93
CA PRO A 148 -18.69 -10.27 12.19
C PRO A 148 -19.03 -11.75 11.89
N PRO A 149 -19.83 -12.41 12.74
CA PRO A 149 -20.13 -13.84 12.58
C PRO A 149 -21.05 -14.15 11.39
N TRP A 150 -21.65 -13.14 10.75
CA TRP A 150 -22.60 -13.30 9.63
C TRP A 150 -21.95 -13.16 8.25
N TYR A 151 -20.67 -12.83 8.16
CA TYR A 151 -19.99 -12.63 6.88
C TYR A 151 -18.59 -13.25 6.88
N VAL A 152 -17.75 -12.87 5.93
CA VAL A 152 -16.40 -13.42 5.79
C VAL A 152 -15.47 -12.94 6.90
N ARG A 153 -14.64 -13.84 7.39
CA ARG A 153 -13.55 -13.57 8.32
C ARG A 153 -12.43 -12.84 7.60
N ARG A 154 -11.95 -11.76 8.21
CA ARG A 154 -10.92 -10.86 7.69
C ARG A 154 -9.54 -11.20 8.26
N ALA A 155 -8.51 -10.81 7.53
CA ALA A 155 -7.12 -10.96 7.92
C ALA A 155 -6.30 -9.73 7.53
N ALA A 156 -5.19 -9.53 8.23
CA ALA A 156 -4.09 -8.69 7.81
C ALA A 156 -2.89 -9.57 7.44
N VAL A 157 -2.13 -9.15 6.44
CA VAL A 157 -0.84 -9.74 6.09
C VAL A 157 0.22 -8.70 6.38
N CYS A 158 1.27 -9.10 7.11
CA CYS A 158 2.39 -8.26 7.47
C CYS A 158 3.69 -8.82 6.92
N ALA A 159 4.66 -7.94 6.69
CA ALA A 159 6.02 -8.30 6.33
C ALA A 159 7.02 -7.42 7.09
N VAL A 160 7.99 -8.06 7.74
CA VAL A 160 9.13 -7.35 8.34
C VAL A 160 10.19 -7.13 7.25
N LEU A 161 10.69 -5.90 7.17
CA LEU A 161 11.77 -5.43 6.31
C LEU A 161 12.98 -5.07 7.19
N PRO A 162 13.82 -6.04 7.57
CA PRO A 162 14.87 -5.82 8.58
C PRO A 162 15.89 -4.76 8.16
N ALA A 163 16.28 -4.75 6.87
CA ALA A 163 17.24 -3.79 6.32
C ALA A 163 16.76 -2.34 6.44
N LEU A 164 15.44 -2.11 6.46
CA LEU A 164 14.81 -0.79 6.57
C LEU A 164 14.33 -0.48 7.98
N ARG A 165 14.33 -1.48 8.88
CA ARG A 165 13.68 -1.43 10.19
C ARG A 165 12.22 -0.96 10.07
N VAL A 166 11.48 -1.58 9.15
CA VAL A 166 10.05 -1.32 8.94
C VAL A 166 9.28 -2.63 9.05
N ASN A 167 8.07 -2.56 9.61
CA ASN A 167 7.07 -3.61 9.47
C ASN A 167 5.88 -3.04 8.69
N VAL A 168 5.53 -3.69 7.60
CA VAL A 168 4.44 -3.28 6.71
C VAL A 168 3.25 -4.20 6.86
N CYS A 169 2.02 -3.69 6.96
CA CYS A 169 0.81 -4.51 7.07
C CYS A 169 -0.32 -4.04 6.15
N GLY A 170 -0.83 -4.92 5.30
CA GLY A 170 -2.00 -4.70 4.45
C GLY A 170 -3.22 -5.46 4.96
N ALA A 171 -4.41 -4.86 4.90
CA ALA A 171 -5.67 -5.49 5.31
C ALA A 171 -6.84 -5.14 4.39
N HIS A 172 -7.93 -5.90 4.49
CA HIS A 172 -9.25 -5.56 3.95
C HIS A 172 -10.29 -5.75 5.06
N LEU A 173 -10.77 -4.65 5.63
CA LEU A 173 -11.68 -4.69 6.77
C LEU A 173 -13.11 -5.04 6.35
N SER A 174 -13.97 -5.31 7.33
CA SER A 174 -15.39 -5.58 7.09
C SER A 174 -16.05 -4.43 6.31
N SER A 175 -16.92 -4.77 5.37
CA SER A 175 -17.46 -3.85 4.35
C SER A 175 -18.45 -2.79 4.86
N GLY A 176 -18.74 -2.78 6.17
CA GLY A 176 -19.65 -1.82 6.75
C GLY A 176 -21.11 -2.11 6.42
N LEU A 177 -21.46 -3.39 6.30
CA LEU A 177 -22.86 -3.80 6.15
C LEU A 177 -23.68 -3.29 7.34
N PRO A 178 -24.99 -3.04 7.17
CA PRO A 178 -25.87 -2.67 8.27
C PRO A 178 -25.69 -3.64 9.45
N GLY A 179 -25.04 -3.16 10.52
CA GLY A 179 -24.77 -3.92 11.73
C GLY A 179 -23.30 -4.17 12.07
N ASP A 180 -22.36 -4.01 11.14
CA ASP A 180 -20.91 -4.21 11.40
C ASP A 180 -20.38 -3.31 12.53
N ASP A 181 -21.00 -2.15 12.75
CA ASP A 181 -20.63 -1.22 13.82
C ASP A 181 -21.73 -0.97 14.87
N GLY A 182 -22.88 -1.64 14.76
CA GLY A 182 -24.07 -1.35 15.58
C GLY A 182 -24.73 -2.55 16.27
N GLN A 183 -24.21 -3.77 16.09
CA GLN A 183 -24.79 -5.01 16.62
C GLN A 183 -23.97 -5.59 17.80
N PRO A 184 -24.47 -6.60 18.54
CA PRO A 184 -23.69 -7.29 19.56
C PRO A 184 -22.35 -7.80 19.02
N GLY A 185 -21.25 -7.47 19.72
CA GLY A 185 -19.88 -7.78 19.30
C GLY A 185 -19.20 -6.70 18.46
N ALA A 186 -19.96 -5.71 17.98
CA ALA A 186 -19.44 -4.49 17.34
C ALA A 186 -18.78 -3.55 18.38
N PRO A 187 -18.09 -2.47 17.96
CA PRO A 187 -17.76 -2.10 16.58
C PRO A 187 -16.63 -2.94 15.99
N TYR A 188 -16.94 -3.77 14.99
CA TYR A 188 -15.97 -4.71 14.41
C TYR A 188 -14.84 -3.94 13.72
N ARG A 189 -15.15 -2.92 12.91
CA ARG A 189 -14.12 -2.17 12.17
C ARG A 189 -13.17 -1.41 13.12
N THR A 190 -13.68 -0.89 14.24
CA THR A 190 -12.84 -0.27 15.28
C THR A 190 -11.85 -1.26 15.89
N ARG A 191 -12.31 -2.48 16.23
CA ARG A 191 -11.43 -3.53 16.76
C ARG A 191 -10.38 -3.95 15.73
N GLN A 192 -10.81 -4.17 14.49
CA GLN A 192 -9.92 -4.54 13.39
C GLN A 192 -8.84 -3.50 13.12
N ILE A 193 -9.15 -2.20 13.22
CA ILE A 193 -8.16 -1.12 13.10
C ILE A 193 -7.15 -1.19 14.26
N GLY A 194 -7.62 -1.41 15.49
CA GLY A 194 -6.73 -1.62 16.64
C GLY A 194 -5.82 -2.84 16.47
N GLU A 195 -6.35 -3.96 15.99
CA GLU A 195 -5.61 -5.19 15.71
C GLU A 195 -4.60 -5.01 14.57
N LEU A 196 -4.95 -4.29 13.50
CA LEU A 196 -4.03 -3.94 12.42
C LEU A 196 -2.89 -3.05 12.93
N MET A 197 -3.19 -2.04 13.74
CA MET A 197 -2.18 -1.19 14.38
C MET A 197 -1.26 -2.00 15.29
N ALA A 198 -1.81 -2.94 16.06
CA ALA A 198 -1.03 -3.82 16.92
C ALA A 198 -0.13 -4.76 16.09
N ALA A 199 -0.65 -5.37 15.02
CA ALA A 199 0.12 -6.22 14.10
C ALA A 199 1.25 -5.45 13.40
N ALA A 200 1.02 -4.16 13.08
CA ALA A 200 2.04 -3.29 12.50
C ALA A 200 3.15 -2.90 13.49
N THR A 201 2.87 -2.95 14.80
CA THR A 201 3.81 -2.54 15.85
C THR A 201 4.76 -3.69 16.21
N VAL A 202 6.00 -3.61 15.70
CA VAL A 202 7.08 -4.55 16.03
C VAL A 202 8.21 -3.78 16.70
N PRO A 203 8.75 -4.25 17.86
CA PRO A 203 9.86 -3.59 18.53
C PRO A 203 11.03 -3.31 17.59
N GLY A 204 11.58 -2.09 17.66
CA GLY A 204 12.69 -1.65 16.82
C GLY A 204 12.34 -1.35 15.35
N HIS A 205 11.05 -1.47 14.97
CA HIS A 205 10.60 -1.22 13.60
C HIS A 205 9.57 -0.08 13.54
N ARG A 206 9.66 0.72 12.48
CA ARG A 206 8.62 1.70 12.11
C ARG A 206 7.42 0.97 11.53
N ALA A 207 6.21 1.33 11.97
CA ALA A 207 4.97 0.73 11.50
C ALA A 207 4.42 1.49 10.29
N VAL A 208 4.16 0.76 9.19
CA VAL A 208 3.45 1.28 8.01
C VAL A 208 2.32 0.32 7.69
N PHE A 209 1.09 0.80 7.56
CA PHE A 209 -0.04 -0.09 7.37
C PHE A 209 -1.17 0.58 6.58
N GLY A 210 -2.05 -0.22 6.02
CA GLY A 210 -3.12 0.30 5.20
C GLY A 210 -3.93 -0.78 4.49
N GLY A 211 -4.60 -0.35 3.42
CA GLY A 211 -5.55 -1.17 2.69
C GLY A 211 -6.89 -0.48 2.50
N ASP A 212 -7.85 -1.23 1.98
CA ASP A 212 -9.26 -0.89 2.06
C ASP A 212 -9.76 -1.14 3.49
N LEU A 213 -9.87 -0.06 4.25
CA LEU A 213 -10.30 -0.11 5.64
C LEU A 213 -11.83 0.00 5.76
N ASN A 214 -12.53 0.15 4.64
CA ASN A 214 -13.98 0.25 4.56
C ASN A 214 -14.62 1.29 5.51
N VAL A 215 -13.85 2.26 6.00
CA VAL A 215 -14.31 3.32 6.90
C VAL A 215 -14.10 4.66 6.23
N THR A 216 -15.00 5.60 6.47
CA THR A 216 -14.82 6.98 6.02
C THR A 216 -13.99 7.77 7.02
N PRO A 217 -13.26 8.79 6.56
CA PRO A 217 -12.34 9.52 7.41
C PRO A 217 -13.11 10.43 8.38
N PRO A 218 -12.53 10.82 9.53
CA PRO A 218 -13.27 11.44 10.63
C PRO A 218 -13.99 12.76 10.28
N ASP A 219 -13.45 13.52 9.32
CA ASP A 219 -13.99 14.83 8.93
C ASP A 219 -14.71 14.77 7.56
N GLY A 220 -14.92 13.56 7.03
CA GLY A 220 -15.61 13.30 5.75
C GLY A 220 -17.13 13.22 5.90
N GLY A 221 -17.87 13.39 4.80
CA GLY A 221 -19.33 13.23 4.78
C GLY A 221 -19.78 11.80 4.50
N GLY A 222 -21.03 11.49 4.84
CA GLY A 222 -21.75 10.33 4.29
C GLY A 222 -21.56 8.99 5.00
N ALA A 223 -21.16 8.98 6.28
CA ALA A 223 -21.06 7.76 7.07
C ALA A 223 -21.64 7.87 8.49
N SER A 224 -21.71 6.74 9.17
CA SER A 224 -22.13 6.67 10.57
C SER A 224 -21.06 7.25 11.49
N ALA A 225 -21.49 7.83 12.62
CA ALA A 225 -20.60 8.30 13.69
C ALA A 225 -19.61 7.20 14.14
N ALA A 226 -20.05 5.94 14.16
CA ALA A 226 -19.21 4.79 14.50
C ALA A 226 -18.06 4.58 13.48
N GLY A 227 -18.34 4.71 12.17
CA GLY A 227 -17.31 4.61 11.14
C GLY A 227 -16.26 5.72 11.25
N HIS A 228 -16.67 6.95 11.55
CA HIS A 228 -15.75 8.06 11.80
C HIS A 228 -14.89 7.83 13.06
N ALA A 229 -15.50 7.29 14.13
CA ALA A 229 -14.80 6.99 15.37
C ALA A 229 -13.78 5.86 15.21
N ALA A 230 -14.08 4.86 14.38
CA ALA A 230 -13.25 3.67 14.17
C ALA A 230 -11.82 4.01 13.72
N ILE A 231 -11.69 4.93 12.75
CA ILE A 231 -10.39 5.31 12.17
C ILE A 231 -9.68 6.42 12.93
N ALA A 232 -10.35 7.07 13.88
CA ALA A 232 -9.79 8.23 14.57
C ALA A 232 -8.52 7.91 15.37
N SER A 233 -8.39 6.68 15.90
CA SER A 233 -7.18 6.23 16.59
C SER A 233 -5.95 6.20 15.68
N ALA A 234 -6.09 5.72 14.44
CA ALA A 234 -5.02 5.69 13.45
C ALA A 234 -4.53 7.12 13.14
N TYR A 235 -5.43 8.06 12.88
CA TYR A 235 -5.09 9.48 12.69
C TYR A 235 -4.45 10.16 13.92
N ARG A 236 -4.75 9.66 15.13
CA ARG A 236 -4.13 10.16 16.38
C ARG A 236 -2.73 9.61 16.61
N ALA A 237 -2.35 8.51 16.00
CA ALA A 237 -1.04 7.87 16.20
C ALA A 237 -0.09 8.07 15.00
N TYR A 238 -0.65 8.18 13.79
CA TYR A 238 0.08 8.14 12.53
C TYR A 238 -0.32 9.28 11.61
N ASP A 239 0.54 9.55 10.62
CA ASP A 239 0.15 10.38 9.48
C ASP A 239 -0.48 9.51 8.40
N GLU A 240 -1.60 9.98 7.87
CA GLU A 240 -2.27 9.38 6.73
C GLU A 240 -1.79 10.08 5.45
N CYS A 241 -1.45 9.29 4.44
CA CYS A 241 -0.84 9.77 3.20
C CYS A 241 -1.62 10.92 2.56
N ASP A 242 -2.95 10.82 2.39
CA ASP A 242 -3.75 11.82 1.69
C ASP A 242 -4.47 12.79 2.64
N ARG A 243 -3.90 13.03 3.82
CA ARG A 243 -4.41 14.02 4.76
C ARG A 243 -4.21 15.43 4.19
N ARG A 244 -5.30 16.17 4.01
CA ARG A 244 -5.29 17.54 3.46
C ARG A 244 -5.40 18.60 4.56
N GLY A 245 -4.27 19.19 4.91
CA GLY A 245 -4.21 20.23 5.94
C GLY A 245 -4.75 19.74 7.29
N ALA A 246 -5.52 20.59 7.98
CA ALA A 246 -6.12 20.23 9.26
C ALA A 246 -7.21 19.15 9.13
N ARG A 247 -7.88 19.04 7.98
CA ARG A 247 -9.05 18.17 7.79
C ARG A 247 -8.65 16.77 7.32
N ARG A 248 -9.14 15.76 8.04
CA ARG A 248 -9.02 14.33 7.74
C ARG A 248 -10.14 13.94 6.80
N THR A 249 -10.05 14.40 5.54
CA THR A 249 -11.05 14.15 4.49
C THR A 249 -10.48 13.33 3.33
N GLY A 250 -9.26 13.68 2.88
CA GLY A 250 -8.60 13.06 1.72
C GLY A 250 -9.44 13.02 0.44
N ARG A 251 -8.87 12.49 -0.63
CA ARG A 251 -9.56 12.16 -1.88
C ARG A 251 -10.29 10.84 -1.70
N TRP A 252 -11.40 10.72 -2.42
CA TRP A 252 -12.09 9.45 -2.53
C TRP A 252 -11.21 8.44 -3.27
N THR A 253 -11.37 7.18 -2.90
CA THR A 253 -10.66 6.05 -3.52
C THR A 253 -11.66 5.11 -4.15
N HIS A 254 -12.85 4.96 -3.58
CA HIS A 254 -13.94 4.15 -4.12
C HIS A 254 -14.99 4.99 -4.85
N ALA A 255 -15.42 4.53 -6.01
CA ALA A 255 -16.48 5.12 -6.81
C ALA A 255 -17.40 4.04 -7.40
N LYS A 256 -18.71 4.14 -7.16
CA LYS A 256 -19.69 3.25 -7.78
C LYS A 256 -20.90 3.99 -8.34
N PRO A 257 -21.48 3.56 -9.46
CA PRO A 257 -22.78 4.05 -9.91
C PRO A 257 -23.86 3.86 -8.84
N ILE A 258 -24.84 4.75 -8.79
CA ILE A 258 -26.02 4.61 -7.94
C ILE A 258 -27.31 4.47 -8.76
N PRO A 259 -28.31 3.72 -8.27
CA PRO A 259 -29.64 3.72 -8.88
C PRO A 259 -30.21 5.14 -8.97
N GLY A 260 -30.80 5.50 -10.11
CA GLY A 260 -31.31 6.85 -10.37
C GLY A 260 -30.30 7.83 -10.99
N GLY A 261 -29.07 7.37 -11.26
CA GLY A 261 -28.03 8.16 -11.93
C GLY A 261 -27.03 8.80 -10.98
N GLY A 262 -25.81 9.07 -11.49
CA GLY A 262 -24.70 9.61 -10.71
C GLY A 262 -23.74 8.56 -10.16
N VAL A 263 -22.78 9.02 -9.36
CA VAL A 263 -21.68 8.19 -8.81
C VAL A 263 -21.48 8.52 -7.34
N LEU A 264 -21.62 7.51 -6.48
CA LEU A 264 -21.25 7.59 -5.07
C LEU A 264 -19.73 7.47 -4.94
N ARG A 265 -19.11 8.45 -4.30
CA ARG A 265 -17.66 8.52 -4.08
C ARG A 265 -17.36 8.51 -2.59
N ARG A 266 -16.38 7.70 -2.17
CA ARG A 266 -15.95 7.56 -0.76
C ARG A 266 -14.45 7.36 -0.66
N LYS A 267 -13.82 7.93 0.38
CA LYS A 267 -12.47 7.53 0.80
C LYS A 267 -12.60 6.31 1.71
N LEU A 268 -12.06 5.19 1.26
CA LEU A 268 -12.07 3.90 1.99
C LEU A 268 -10.68 3.27 2.10
N ASP A 269 -9.76 3.67 1.21
CA ASP A 269 -8.39 3.18 1.20
C ASP A 269 -7.46 4.17 1.89
N TYR A 270 -6.50 3.62 2.63
CA TYR A 270 -5.59 4.37 3.48
C TYR A 270 -4.18 3.81 3.44
N LEU A 271 -3.21 4.70 3.62
CA LEU A 271 -1.83 4.38 3.98
C LEU A 271 -1.45 5.25 5.18
N PHE A 272 -1.16 4.60 6.30
CA PHE A 272 -0.67 5.22 7.52
C PHE A 272 0.82 4.92 7.71
N ALA A 273 1.56 5.93 8.15
CA ALA A 273 2.99 5.85 8.41
C ALA A 273 3.36 6.71 9.63
N PRO A 274 4.58 6.58 10.19
CA PRO A 274 5.00 7.39 11.33
C PRO A 274 4.86 8.89 11.05
N ARG A 275 4.60 9.68 12.09
CA ARG A 275 4.44 11.13 11.94
C ARG A 275 5.65 11.78 11.30
N GLY A 276 5.40 12.70 10.38
CA GLY A 276 6.43 13.41 9.63
C GLY A 276 7.21 12.53 8.66
N SER A 277 6.78 11.29 8.37
CA SER A 277 7.46 10.41 7.40
C SER A 277 6.92 10.54 5.98
N VAL A 278 5.64 10.90 5.79
CA VAL A 278 5.05 11.04 4.46
C VAL A 278 5.71 12.20 3.71
N ARG A 279 6.25 11.93 2.52
CA ARG A 279 6.89 12.92 1.64
C ARG A 279 6.08 13.20 0.39
N LEU A 280 5.42 12.16 -0.12
CA LEU A 280 4.54 12.27 -1.28
C LEU A 280 3.33 11.38 -1.08
N CYS A 281 2.17 11.87 -1.52
CA CYS A 281 0.97 11.07 -1.63
C CYS A 281 0.30 11.25 -2.99
N HIS A 282 -0.01 10.13 -3.62
CA HIS A 282 -0.77 10.08 -4.85
C HIS A 282 -1.99 9.19 -4.68
N VAL A 283 -3.13 9.66 -5.18
CA VAL A 283 -4.36 8.86 -5.30
C VAL A 283 -4.78 8.99 -6.75
N GLU A 284 -4.75 7.88 -7.48
CA GLU A 284 -5.20 7.84 -8.86
C GLU A 284 -6.73 7.91 -8.88
N GLN A 285 -7.26 8.76 -9.76
CA GLN A 285 -8.70 8.96 -9.92
C GLN A 285 -9.11 8.52 -11.32
N GLY A 286 -10.37 8.12 -11.50
CA GLY A 286 -10.89 7.74 -12.82
C GLY A 286 -10.33 6.42 -13.36
N VAL A 287 -9.82 5.55 -12.47
CA VAL A 287 -9.45 4.19 -12.83
C VAL A 287 -10.69 3.41 -13.24
N THR A 288 -10.59 2.68 -14.34
CA THR A 288 -11.69 1.86 -14.91
C THR A 288 -11.51 0.37 -14.65
N LEU A 289 -10.34 -0.05 -14.13
CA LEU A 289 -10.02 -1.46 -13.86
C LEU A 289 -10.73 -1.99 -12.61
N SER A 290 -10.87 -1.14 -11.60
CA SER A 290 -11.48 -1.41 -10.30
C SER A 290 -12.40 -0.24 -9.94
N ASP A 291 -13.41 -0.49 -9.11
CA ASP A 291 -14.19 0.56 -8.45
C ASP A 291 -13.38 1.31 -7.38
N HIS A 292 -12.17 0.86 -7.07
CA HIS A 292 -11.18 1.59 -6.28
C HIS A 292 -10.01 2.11 -7.12
N GLY A 293 -9.58 3.33 -6.82
CA GLY A 293 -8.35 3.95 -7.31
C GLY A 293 -7.15 3.58 -6.43
N PRO A 294 -6.00 3.20 -7.02
CA PRO A 294 -4.78 2.92 -6.28
C PRO A 294 -4.25 4.17 -5.57
N MET A 295 -3.67 3.95 -4.40
CA MET A 295 -3.07 4.97 -3.55
C MET A 295 -1.61 4.64 -3.27
N TYR A 296 -0.73 5.63 -3.45
CA TYR A 296 0.72 5.50 -3.34
C TYR A 296 1.28 6.53 -2.37
N ALA A 297 2.18 6.09 -1.50
CA ALA A 297 2.94 6.94 -0.60
C ALA A 297 4.44 6.76 -0.84
N ARG A 298 5.20 7.87 -0.78
CA ARG A 298 6.65 7.83 -0.56
C ARG A 298 6.95 8.33 0.85
N LEU A 299 7.71 7.53 1.59
CA LEU A 299 8.02 7.73 2.99
C LEU A 299 9.51 7.97 3.15
N ALA A 300 9.88 8.92 4.01
CA ALA A 300 11.21 8.97 4.60
C ALA A 300 11.25 8.02 5.80
N LEU A 301 12.30 7.22 5.90
CA LEU A 301 12.47 6.27 6.99
C LEU A 301 13.17 6.92 8.18
#